data_AF-A0A6B3MH79-F1
#
_entry.id   AF-A0A6B3MH79-F1
#
_cell.length_a   1.000
_cell.length_b   1.000
_cell.length_c   1.000
_cell.angle_alpha   90.00
_cell.angle_beta   90.00
_cell.angle_gamma   90.00
#
_symmetry.space_group_name_H-M   'P 1'
#
loop_
_entity.id
_entity.type
_entity.pdbx_description
1 polymer ?
#
loop_
_entity_poly.entity_id
_entity_poly.type
_entity_poly.pdbx_seq_one_letter_code
_entity_poly.pdbx_strand_id
1 'polypeptide(L)'
;MALVMGYIKIDDFVILSFNVSSLRWINLNYPTVKTGLLLSKKKNNFLIILLRLLGIWVFQKLIRLTPDILALQWETLKFGLLEIAAKQGKPVFVWTLTLPVL
;
A
#
# COMPACT_ATOMS: atom_id res chain seq x y z
N MET A 1 -6.88 5.70 18.82
CA MET A 1 -7.37 6.69 17.84
C MET A 1 -7.67 8.04 18.47
N ALA A 2 -8.36 8.08 19.62
CA ALA A 2 -8.63 9.32 20.36
C ALA A 2 -7.41 10.23 20.57
N LEU A 3 -6.23 9.64 20.87
CA LEU A 3 -5.01 10.40 21.05
C LEU A 3 -4.53 11.11 19.77
N VAL A 4 -4.60 10.45 18.61
CA VAL A 4 -4.21 11.05 17.32
C VAL A 4 -5.19 12.15 16.91
N MET A 5 -6.49 11.90 17.10
CA MET A 5 -7.57 12.82 16.76
C MET A 5 -7.56 14.13 17.58
N GLY A 6 -6.88 14.14 18.73
CA GLY A 6 -6.67 15.36 19.51
C GLY A 6 -5.67 16.34 18.88
N TYR A 7 -4.84 15.88 17.93
CA TYR A 7 -3.78 16.68 17.33
C TYR A 7 -3.93 16.86 15.82
N ILE A 8 -4.57 15.92 15.12
CA ILE A 8 -4.61 15.88 13.65
C ILE A 8 -6.04 15.58 13.21
N LYS A 9 -6.51 16.28 12.17
CA LYS A 9 -7.79 15.97 11.53
C LYS A 9 -7.70 14.62 10.84
N ILE A 10 -8.79 13.86 10.86
CA ILE A 10 -8.77 12.51 10.30
C ILE A 10 -8.42 12.48 8.81
N ASP A 11 -8.82 13.51 8.06
CA ASP A 11 -8.56 13.63 6.63
C ASP A 11 -7.08 13.88 6.31
N ASP A 12 -6.32 14.42 7.27
CA ASP A 12 -4.89 14.70 7.18
C ASP A 12 -4.04 13.52 7.67
N PHE A 13 -4.68 12.40 8.03
CA PHE A 13 -4.03 11.27 8.66
C PHE A 13 -4.21 9.98 7.86
N VAL A 14 -3.09 9.28 7.61
CA VAL A 14 -3.07 7.99 6.90
C VAL A 14 -2.33 6.96 7.74
N ILE A 15 -2.90 5.76 7.88
CA ILE A 15 -2.20 4.62 8.50
C ILE A 15 -1.65 3.70 7.42
N LEU A 16 -0.34 3.52 7.41
CA LEU A 16 0.35 2.60 6.51
C LEU A 16 0.83 1.35 7.28
N SER A 17 0.69 0.16 6.69
CA SER A 17 1.19 -1.09 7.30
C SER A 17 1.55 -2.14 6.25
N PHE A 18 2.51 -3.01 6.57
CA PHE A 18 2.78 -4.24 5.80
C PHE A 18 1.74 -5.34 6.05
N ASN A 19 0.97 -5.23 7.14
CA ASN A 19 0.04 -6.28 7.58
C ASN A 19 -1.40 -5.95 7.12
N VAL A 20 -1.91 -6.75 6.18
CA VAL A 20 -3.27 -6.61 5.64
C VAL A 20 -4.34 -6.81 6.70
N SER A 21 -4.15 -7.73 7.66
CA SER A 21 -5.12 -7.97 8.73
C SER A 21 -5.25 -6.76 9.65
N SER A 22 -4.15 -6.07 9.95
CA SER A 22 -4.18 -4.83 10.73
C SER A 22 -4.95 -3.72 10.00
N LEU A 23 -4.72 -3.58 8.69
CA LEU A 23 -5.44 -2.59 7.85
C LEU A 23 -6.93 -2.91 7.77
N ARG A 24 -7.29 -4.19 7.63
CA ARG A 24 -8.68 -4.64 7.68
C ARG A 24 -9.34 -4.31 9.02
N TRP A 25 -8.65 -4.57 10.13
CA TRP A 25 -9.16 -4.21 11.45
C TRP A 25 -9.39 -2.71 11.59
N ILE A 26 -8.47 -1.88 11.10
CA ILE A 26 -8.64 -0.41 11.10
C ILE A 26 -9.84 -0.01 10.25
N ASN A 27 -9.97 -0.51 9.02
CA ASN A 27 -11.10 -0.17 8.16
C ASN A 27 -12.46 -0.59 8.75
N LEU A 28 -12.51 -1.69 9.52
CA LEU A 28 -13.73 -2.13 10.18
C LEU A 28 -14.10 -1.26 11.39
N ASN A 29 -13.12 -0.82 12.18
CA ASN A 29 -13.36 -0.09 13.43
C ASN A 29 -13.32 1.44 13.26
N TYR A 30 -12.65 1.93 12.23
CA TYR A 30 -12.43 3.35 11.94
C TYR A 30 -12.48 3.60 10.42
N PRO A 31 -13.64 3.41 9.77
CA PRO A 31 -13.78 3.43 8.31
C PRO A 31 -13.48 4.78 7.65
N THR A 32 -13.47 5.88 8.41
CA THR A 32 -13.12 7.21 7.92
C THR A 32 -11.62 7.42 7.80
N VAL A 33 -10.80 6.54 8.39
CA VAL A 33 -9.34 6.62 8.37
C VAL A 33 -8.85 6.06 7.04
N LYS A 34 -8.13 6.88 6.28
CA LYS A 34 -7.44 6.37 5.08
C LYS A 34 -6.33 5.41 5.49
N THR A 35 -6.30 4.25 4.84
CA THR A 35 -5.27 3.26 5.08
C THR A 35 -4.41 3.05 3.83
N GLY A 36 -3.22 2.51 4.00
CA GLY A 36 -2.36 2.13 2.87
C GLY A 36 -1.49 0.90 3.12
N LEU A 37 -1.29 0.13 2.05
CA LEU A 37 -0.51 -1.10 2.11
C LEU A 37 0.93 -0.79 1.75
N LEU A 38 1.84 -1.03 2.70
CA LEU A 38 3.27 -0.98 2.45
C LEU A 38 3.69 -2.22 1.68
N LEU A 39 4.34 -1.99 0.54
CA LEU A 39 4.96 -3.00 -0.28
C LEU A 39 6.47 -2.75 -0.31
N SER A 40 7.25 -3.73 0.15
CA SER A 40 8.70 -3.75 0.07
C SER A 40 9.19 -5.01 -0.60
N LYS A 41 10.36 -4.94 -1.22
CA LYS A 41 10.99 -6.11 -1.84
C LYS A 41 11.20 -7.24 -0.82
N LYS A 42 11.64 -6.88 0.39
CA LYS A 42 11.99 -7.85 1.45
C LYS A 42 10.76 -8.50 2.08
N LYS A 43 9.70 -7.74 2.38
CA LYS A 43 8.49 -8.27 3.04
C LYS A 43 7.48 -8.87 2.05
N ASN A 44 7.52 -8.46 0.79
CA ASN A 44 6.51 -8.83 -0.20
C ASN A 44 7.09 -9.64 -1.37
N ASN A 45 8.23 -10.31 -1.17
CA ASN A 45 8.88 -11.13 -2.20
C ASN A 45 7.92 -12.18 -2.79
N PHE A 46 7.08 -12.81 -1.95
CA PHE A 46 6.06 -13.75 -2.40
C PHE A 46 5.04 -13.11 -3.35
N LEU A 47 4.55 -11.92 -3.03
CA LEU A 47 3.64 -11.15 -3.90
C LEU A 47 4.30 -10.77 -5.23
N ILE A 48 5.59 -10.41 -5.22
CA ILE A 48 6.34 -10.10 -6.43
C ILE A 48 6.52 -11.35 -7.32
N ILE A 49 6.80 -12.50 -6.71
CA ILE A 49 6.88 -13.78 -7.42
C ILE A 49 5.51 -14.15 -8.01
N LEU A 50 4.45 -13.99 -7.22
CA LEU A 50 3.07 -14.25 -7.65
C LEU A 50 2.68 -13.37 -8.83
N LEU A 51 3.11 -12.11 -8.83
CA LEU A 51 2.93 -11.18 -9.95
C LEU A 51 3.56 -11.66 -11.24
N ARG A 52 4.78 -12.19 -11.15
CA ARG A 52 5.51 -12.72 -12.30
C ARG A 52 4.87 -13.99 -12.84
N LEU A 53 4.34 -14.85 -11.97
CA LEU A 53 3.81 -16.17 -12.34
C LEU A 53 2.33 -16.16 -12.73
N LEU A 54 1.48 -15.48 -11.95
CA LEU A 54 0.02 -15.44 -12.15
C LEU A 54 -0.46 -14.19 -12.90
N GLY A 55 0.46 -13.28 -13.18
CA GLY A 55 0.17 -12.06 -13.92
C GLY A 55 -0.63 -11.01 -13.14
N ILE A 56 -0.85 -9.89 -13.83
CA ILE A 56 -1.47 -8.66 -13.31
C ILE A 56 -2.88 -8.90 -12.75
N TRP A 57 -3.64 -9.86 -13.30
CA TRP A 57 -5.06 -10.06 -13.02
C TRP A 57 -5.34 -10.56 -11.59
N VAL A 58 -4.55 -11.53 -11.10
CA VAL A 58 -4.68 -12.03 -9.72
C VAL A 58 -4.32 -10.94 -8.72
N PHE A 59 -3.32 -10.14 -9.06
CA PHE A 59 -2.88 -9.04 -8.21
C PHE A 59 -3.90 -7.89 -8.16
N GLN A 60 -4.60 -7.63 -9.27
CA GLN A 60 -5.72 -6.70 -9.29
C GLN A 60 -6.82 -7.15 -8.32
N LYS A 61 -7.18 -8.44 -8.32
CA LYS A 61 -8.21 -8.98 -7.43
C LYS A 61 -7.82 -8.88 -5.95
N LEU A 62 -6.55 -9.12 -5.64
CA LEU A 62 -5.98 -8.94 -4.29
C LEU A 62 -6.06 -7.47 -3.86
N ILE A 63 -5.56 -6.54 -4.69
CA ILE A 63 -5.50 -5.12 -4.33
C ILE A 63 -6.88 -4.45 -4.30
N ARG A 64 -7.83 -4.94 -5.08
CA ARG A 64 -9.20 -4.41 -5.08
C ARG A 64 -9.88 -4.55 -3.71
N LEU A 65 -9.43 -5.51 -2.89
CA LEU A 65 -9.90 -5.76 -1.53
C LEU A 65 -9.01 -5.13 -0.44
N THR A 66 -7.98 -4.39 -0.82
CA THR A 66 -6.97 -3.82 0.09
C THR A 66 -7.16 -2.30 0.24
N PRO A 67 -6.29 -1.57 0.97
CA PRO A 67 -6.59 -0.24 1.51
C PRO A 67 -6.57 0.86 0.43
N ASP A 68 -6.95 2.07 0.83
CA ASP A 68 -7.16 3.24 -0.05
C ASP A 68 -5.90 3.61 -0.85
N ILE A 69 -4.73 3.34 -0.28
CA ILE A 69 -3.43 3.75 -0.81
C ILE A 69 -2.50 2.55 -1.03
N LEU A 70 -1.69 2.60 -2.10
CA LEU A 70 -0.55 1.71 -2.29
C LEU A 70 0.75 2.46 -2.02
N ALA A 71 1.50 2.02 -1.01
CA ALA A 71 2.78 2.61 -0.65
C ALA A 71 3.92 1.67 -1.09
N LEU A 72 4.49 1.94 -2.26
CA LEU A 72 5.49 1.11 -2.93
C LEU A 72 6.91 1.54 -2.56
N GLN A 73 7.74 0.60 -2.11
CA GLN A 73 9.16 0.88 -1.95
C GLN A 73 9.78 1.15 -3.33
N TRP A 74 10.68 2.12 -3.46
CA TRP A 74 11.33 2.49 -4.73
C TRP A 74 11.81 1.29 -5.55
N GLU A 75 12.50 0.35 -4.91
CA GLU A 75 13.04 -0.84 -5.58
C GLU A 75 11.97 -1.75 -6.19
N THR A 76 10.71 -1.63 -5.76
CA THR A 76 9.60 -2.46 -6.21
C THR A 76 8.88 -1.94 -7.45
N LEU A 77 9.13 -0.68 -7.84
CA LEU A 77 8.47 -0.05 -8.99
C LEU A 77 8.72 -0.79 -10.30
N LYS A 78 9.89 -1.43 -10.45
CA LYS A 78 10.29 -2.22 -11.62
C LYS A 78 9.52 -3.54 -11.81
N PHE A 79 8.60 -3.89 -10.91
CA PHE A 79 7.85 -5.16 -10.97
C PHE A 79 6.42 -5.00 -11.51
N GLY A 80 6.14 -3.95 -12.29
CA GLY A 80 4.80 -3.71 -12.87
C GLY A 80 3.74 -3.25 -11.88
N LEU A 81 4.13 -2.99 -10.62
CA LEU A 81 3.23 -2.56 -9.54
C LEU A 81 2.56 -1.20 -9.83
N LEU A 82 3.26 -0.30 -10.52
CA LEU A 82 2.73 0.99 -10.93
C LEU A 82 1.57 0.84 -11.92
N GLU A 83 1.70 -0.04 -12.91
CA GLU A 83 0.65 -0.27 -13.90
C GLU A 83 -0.62 -0.84 -13.23
N ILE A 84 -0.45 -1.73 -12.26
CA ILE A 84 -1.57 -2.29 -11.50
C ILE A 84 -2.27 -1.25 -10.65
N ALA A 85 -1.51 -0.36 -10.01
CA ALA A 85 -2.06 0.73 -9.22
C ALA A 85 -2.84 1.72 -10.09
N ALA A 86 -2.26 2.11 -11.25
CA ALA A 86 -2.90 2.98 -12.22
C ALA A 86 -4.23 2.40 -12.74
N LYS A 87 -4.25 1.11 -13.10
CA LYS A 87 -5.47 0.41 -13.56
C LYS A 87 -6.57 0.34 -12.50
N GLN A 88 -6.24 0.48 -11.22
CA GLN A 88 -7.21 0.46 -10.13
C GLN A 88 -7.62 1.85 -9.65
N GLY A 89 -7.07 2.92 -10.24
CA GLY A 89 -7.32 4.28 -9.81
C GLY A 89 -6.89 4.55 -8.36
N LYS A 90 -5.97 3.75 -7.82
CA LYS A 90 -5.52 3.91 -6.44
C LYS A 90 -4.34 4.89 -6.38
N PRO A 91 -4.35 5.85 -5.43
CA PRO A 91 -3.20 6.70 -5.18
C PRO A 91 -1.98 5.86 -4.81
N VAL A 92 -0.83 6.21 -5.41
CA VAL A 92 0.46 5.58 -5.17
C VAL A 92 1.37 6.53 -4.42
N PHE A 93 1.94 6.05 -3.32
CA PHE A 93 3.03 6.71 -2.62
C PHE A 93 4.29 5.88 -2.80
N VAL A 94 5.41 6.55 -3.03
CA VAL A 94 6.70 5.88 -3.16
C VAL A 94 7.54 6.19 -1.93
N TRP A 95 8.14 5.18 -1.32
CA TRP A 95 8.94 5.33 -0.09
C TRP A 95 10.32 4.68 -0.19
N THR A 96 11.24 5.15 0.65
CA THR A 96 12.68 4.84 0.60
C THR A 96 13.26 5.14 -0.78
N LEU A 97 13.25 6.42 -1.15
CA LEU A 97 13.98 6.90 -2.33
C LEU A 97 15.48 6.83 -2.01
N THR A 98 16.17 5.88 -2.63
CA THR A 98 17.64 5.90 -2.61
C THR A 98 18.07 6.96 -3.61
N LEU A 99 18.40 8.16 -3.13
CA LEU A 99 19.10 9.14 -3.95
C LEU A 99 20.46 8.52 -4.35
N PRO A 100 20.91 8.67 -5.61
CA PRO A 100 22.30 8.38 -5.91
C PRO A 100 23.15 9.28 -5.00
N VAL A 101 24.06 8.67 -4.26
CA VAL A 101 25.14 9.40 -3.60
C VAL A 101 25.97 9.97 -4.75
N LEU A 102 25.86 11.28 -4.99
CA LEU A 102 26.71 12.02 -5.92
C LEU A 102 28.12 12.13 -5.34
#